data_AF-A0A8T7EDH8-F1
#
_entry.id   AF-A0A8T7EDH8-F1
#
_cell.length_a   1.000
_cell.length_b   1.000
_cell.length_c   1.000
_cell.angle_alpha   90.00
_cell.angle_beta   90.00
_cell.angle_gamma   90.00
#
_symmetry.space_group_name_H-M   'P 1'
#
loop_
_entity.id
_entity.type
_entity.pdbx_description
1 polymer ?
#
loop_
_entity_poly.entity_id
_entity_poly.type
_entity_poly.pdbx_seq_one_letter_code
_entity_poly.pdbx_strand_id
1 'polypeptide(L)'
;MAGKKKKSAKRQAVNKKGKKKNQHTALVDPPESTAENEFADGLPSHVAIQAQSQLLNHAHLSPIQRQEVARHIGEAGGNHHLAKVIGEMQTAAGTELIQKNGETMVDRGGGTHEVVAGDSLWRIAEQTYGHGRYWRDIYRANPGKAARGGDLILVGVILTLPVLQVPGEAPPEPEPGGGATEPAVEPIGITTEFGSFDVYPDEFVGPLPLSVRSAESWPIRQSEYDALMDRLTEVSNNTFNLIVTGTDDFKTGVMLDLGWLMTSGVGQMLVQEIQDSPHTVTIQMGGGGNATSYNPDADSYERPVSPPEAGPGANVTITYNPNTLFIKDGTLDWHHRPPAIGLAHEMVHAWTGVYGTRALGTDAAGVNRRELQATGLGEFATARITENQFRAAFGLPLRPVY
;
A
#
# COMPACT_ATOMS: atom_id res chain seq x y z
N MET A 1 25.57 -25.15 49.49
CA MET A 1 26.10 -24.96 50.86
C MET A 1 26.94 -23.69 50.91
N ALA A 2 26.59 -22.81 51.87
CA ALA A 2 27.30 -21.68 52.50
C ALA A 2 28.28 -20.75 51.72
N GLY A 3 28.00 -19.43 51.75
CA GLY A 3 29.03 -18.38 51.61
C GLY A 3 28.58 -16.92 51.35
N LYS A 4 28.16 -16.19 52.40
CA LYS A 4 28.21 -14.71 52.67
C LYS A 4 27.79 -13.67 51.57
N LYS A 5 26.67 -12.93 51.69
CA LYS A 5 26.35 -11.67 52.44
C LYS A 5 26.89 -10.30 51.90
N LYS A 6 25.94 -9.50 51.35
CA LYS A 6 25.58 -8.06 51.56
C LYS A 6 26.53 -6.88 51.22
N LYS A 7 26.02 -5.92 50.41
CA LYS A 7 25.64 -4.49 50.70
C LYS A 7 25.53 -3.72 49.35
N SER A 8 24.38 -3.22 48.87
CA SER A 8 23.59 -2.02 49.21
C SER A 8 24.35 -0.69 49.31
N ALA A 9 24.07 0.24 48.38
CA ALA A 9 24.12 1.68 48.59
C ALA A 9 22.97 2.36 47.79
N LYS A 10 22.29 3.29 48.45
CA LYS A 10 21.06 4.00 48.06
C LYS A 10 21.37 5.51 48.08
N ARG A 11 20.71 6.25 47.17
CA ARG A 11 20.09 7.59 47.34
C ARG A 11 20.89 8.92 47.29
N GLN A 12 20.37 9.78 46.38
CA GLN A 12 19.84 11.16 46.55
C GLN A 12 20.72 12.32 47.05
N ALA A 13 20.72 13.46 46.33
CA ALA A 13 20.05 14.75 46.69
C ALA A 13 20.56 15.91 45.78
N VAL A 14 19.72 16.67 45.06
CA VAL A 14 19.01 17.95 45.39
C VAL A 14 19.89 19.22 45.44
N ASN A 15 19.61 20.23 44.58
CA ASN A 15 19.20 21.64 44.88
C ASN A 15 19.37 22.53 43.61
N LYS A 16 18.39 23.24 43.04
CA LYS A 16 17.53 24.39 43.43
C LYS A 16 18.20 25.80 43.43
N LYS A 17 17.60 26.66 42.58
CA LYS A 17 17.28 28.11 42.70
C LYS A 17 18.38 29.18 42.55
N GLY A 18 18.05 30.18 41.72
CA GLY A 18 18.58 31.54 41.82
C GLY A 18 17.84 32.52 40.90
N LYS A 19 16.78 33.15 41.41
CA LYS A 19 16.06 34.29 40.80
C LYS A 19 16.48 35.55 41.58
N LYS A 20 16.90 36.63 40.91
CA LYS A 20 16.99 37.97 41.51
C LYS A 20 16.51 39.04 40.51
N LYS A 21 15.48 39.78 40.93
CA LYS A 21 15.06 41.11 40.45
C LYS A 21 15.63 42.16 41.41
N ASN A 22 15.91 43.36 40.92
CA ASN A 22 15.53 44.65 41.52
C ASN A 22 16.00 45.79 40.58
N GLN A 23 15.09 46.65 40.08
CA GLN A 23 14.61 47.95 40.66
C GLN A 23 15.64 49.08 40.41
N HIS A 24 15.32 50.36 40.19
CA HIS A 24 14.14 51.19 39.85
C HIS A 24 14.67 52.66 39.82
N THR A 25 14.23 53.52 38.90
CA THR A 25 14.03 55.01 38.98
C THR A 25 13.85 55.53 37.54
N ALA A 26 12.72 56.02 36.99
CA ALA A 26 11.56 56.84 37.42
C ALA A 26 11.96 58.28 37.81
N LEU A 27 11.42 59.42 37.33
CA LEU A 27 10.28 59.90 36.50
C LEU A 27 10.62 61.38 36.07
N VAL A 28 9.95 62.13 35.17
CA VAL A 28 8.65 62.86 35.28
C VAL A 28 8.50 63.66 33.94
N ASP A 29 7.55 63.40 33.02
CA ASP A 29 6.14 63.90 32.80
C ASP A 29 6.03 65.35 32.25
N PRO A 30 4.97 65.81 31.50
CA PRO A 30 3.55 65.37 31.46
C PRO A 30 2.84 65.55 30.06
N PRO A 31 1.50 65.73 29.90
CA PRO A 31 0.30 65.02 30.41
C PRO A 31 -0.72 64.56 29.31
N GLU A 32 -1.70 63.75 29.76
CA GLU A 32 -3.14 63.62 29.37
C GLU A 32 -3.58 63.54 27.89
N SER A 33 -4.20 62.46 27.39
CA SER A 33 -5.55 61.88 27.63
C SER A 33 -6.54 62.14 26.47
N THR A 34 -7.29 61.07 26.11
CA THR A 34 -8.59 60.97 25.42
C THR A 34 -8.68 60.67 23.92
N ALA A 35 -9.71 59.86 23.62
CA ALA A 35 -10.38 59.54 22.34
C ALA A 35 -9.67 58.50 21.45
N GLU A 36 -10.19 57.29 21.25
CA GLU A 36 -11.41 56.94 20.50
C GLU A 36 -11.56 57.70 19.16
N ASN A 37 -11.49 56.92 18.06
CA ASN A 37 -11.74 57.24 16.66
C ASN A 37 -10.76 58.20 15.95
N GLU A 38 -9.96 57.67 15.02
CA GLU A 38 -10.19 57.82 13.56
C GLU A 38 -9.08 57.09 12.76
N PHE A 39 -9.50 56.40 11.71
CA PHE A 39 -8.64 55.83 10.66
C PHE A 39 -7.99 56.98 9.87
N ALA A 40 -6.65 56.97 9.70
CA ALA A 40 -5.98 57.23 8.42
C ALA A 40 -4.44 57.10 8.50
N ASP A 41 -3.91 56.36 7.52
CA ASP A 41 -2.64 56.54 6.82
C ASP A 41 -1.29 56.36 7.53
N GLY A 42 -0.65 55.23 7.18
CA GLY A 42 0.78 55.00 7.36
C GLY A 42 1.18 53.56 7.08
N LEU A 43 1.17 53.15 5.81
CA LEU A 43 1.79 51.89 5.36
C LEU A 43 3.23 51.79 5.92
N PRO A 44 3.66 50.64 6.48
CA PRO A 44 5.02 50.48 6.99
C PRO A 44 6.04 50.74 5.87
N SER A 45 6.99 51.61 6.16
CA SER A 45 7.91 52.20 5.17
C SER A 45 8.64 51.16 4.31
N HIS A 46 8.81 51.49 3.03
CA HIS A 46 9.49 50.71 1.98
C HIS A 46 10.86 50.12 2.39
N VAL A 47 11.52 50.74 3.38
CA VAL A 47 12.83 50.34 3.92
C VAL A 47 12.75 49.05 4.76
N ALA A 48 11.63 48.77 5.43
CA ALA A 48 11.46 47.53 6.21
C ALA A 48 11.25 46.30 5.29
N ILE A 49 10.58 46.51 4.14
CA ILE A 49 10.34 45.48 3.13
C ILE A 49 11.65 45.17 2.37
N GLN A 50 12.47 46.19 2.08
CA GLN A 50 13.76 46.01 1.41
C GLN A 50 14.83 45.34 2.31
N ALA A 51 14.81 45.59 3.61
CA ALA A 51 15.71 44.92 4.56
C ALA A 51 15.36 43.42 4.74
N GLN A 52 14.08 43.06 4.61
CA GLN A 52 13.62 41.67 4.67
C GLN A 52 13.76 40.93 3.33
N SER A 53 13.69 41.62 2.19
CA SER A 53 13.91 41.01 0.88
C SER A 53 15.37 40.59 0.64
N GLN A 54 16.34 41.18 1.35
CA GLN A 54 17.76 40.83 1.22
C GLN A 54 18.13 39.49 1.87
N LEU A 55 17.31 38.96 2.80
CA LEU A 55 17.52 37.62 3.39
C LEU A 55 17.11 36.46 2.46
N LEU A 56 16.34 36.73 1.40
CA LEU A 56 15.93 35.73 0.40
C LEU A 56 16.96 35.49 -0.70
N ASN A 57 18.00 36.33 -0.81
CA ASN A 57 19.02 36.25 -1.87
C ASN A 57 20.23 35.38 -1.52
N HIS A 58 20.23 34.67 -0.39
CA HIS A 58 21.21 33.60 -0.18
C HIS A 58 20.76 32.33 -0.91
N ALA A 59 21.46 32.01 -2.00
CA ALA A 59 21.40 30.70 -2.61
C ALA A 59 21.69 29.63 -1.54
N HIS A 60 20.92 28.52 -1.58
CA HIS A 60 21.00 27.34 -0.70
C HIS A 60 20.03 27.25 0.51
N LEU A 61 18.84 27.84 0.46
CA LEU A 61 17.74 27.42 1.35
C LEU A 61 16.80 26.43 0.66
N SER A 62 16.55 25.29 1.31
CA SER A 62 15.58 24.29 0.84
C SER A 62 14.14 24.81 0.98
N PRO A 63 13.15 24.22 0.28
CA PRO A 63 11.76 24.67 0.34
C PRO A 63 11.19 24.71 1.77
N ILE A 64 11.53 23.71 2.60
CA ILE A 64 11.11 23.63 4.01
C ILE A 64 11.73 24.76 4.83
N GLN A 65 12.99 25.11 4.57
CA GLN A 65 13.67 26.21 5.26
C GLN A 65 13.08 27.58 4.88
N ARG A 66 12.63 27.75 3.63
CA ARG A 66 11.92 28.97 3.20
C ARG A 66 10.53 29.07 3.82
N GLN A 67 9.84 27.94 3.95
CA GLN A 67 8.53 27.86 4.58
C GLN A 67 8.59 28.20 6.08
N GLU A 68 9.64 27.75 6.77
CA GLU A 68 9.87 28.03 8.19
C GLU A 68 10.25 29.50 8.46
N VAL A 69 11.01 30.11 7.55
CA VAL A 69 11.35 31.55 7.59
C VAL A 69 10.11 32.40 7.28
N ALA A 70 9.30 32.03 6.29
CA ALA A 70 8.05 32.72 5.96
C ALA A 70 7.03 32.66 7.11
N ARG A 71 6.95 31.51 7.79
CA ARG A 71 6.11 31.31 8.98
C ARG A 71 6.53 32.22 10.14
N HIS A 72 7.83 32.31 10.43
CA HIS A 72 8.36 33.20 11.47
C HIS A 72 8.14 34.69 11.16
N ILE A 73 8.16 35.09 9.88
CA ILE A 73 7.89 36.46 9.46
C ILE A 73 6.39 36.79 9.60
N GLY A 74 5.50 35.86 9.27
CA GLY A 74 4.05 36.03 9.42
C GLY A 74 3.59 36.16 10.88
N GLU A 75 4.21 35.40 11.79
CA GLU A 75 3.90 35.44 13.23
C GLU A 75 4.36 36.75 13.90
N ALA A 76 5.45 37.36 13.43
CA ALA A 76 5.97 38.62 13.96
C ALA A 76 5.16 39.87 13.54
N GLY A 77 4.32 39.76 12.49
CA GLY A 77 3.57 40.87 11.91
C GLY A 77 2.10 41.00 12.36
N GLY A 78 1.61 40.11 13.21
CA GLY A 78 0.28 40.23 13.85
C GLY A 78 -0.94 40.23 12.91
N ASN A 79 -0.83 39.68 11.70
CA ASN A 79 -1.89 39.78 10.70
C ASN A 79 -2.42 38.40 10.27
N HIS A 80 -3.39 37.87 11.04
CA HIS A 80 -3.99 36.55 10.84
C HIS A 80 -4.72 36.37 9.49
N HIS A 81 -4.97 37.45 8.75
CA HIS A 81 -5.55 37.38 7.41
C HIS A 81 -4.51 36.98 6.35
N LEU A 82 -3.24 37.37 6.50
CA LEU A 82 -2.17 36.95 5.60
C LEU A 82 -1.81 35.47 5.75
N ALA A 83 -1.87 34.91 6.96
CA ALA A 83 -1.67 33.47 7.17
C ALA A 83 -2.77 32.62 6.50
N LYS A 84 -4.01 33.15 6.49
CA LYS A 84 -5.14 32.51 5.80
C LYS A 84 -5.06 32.67 4.29
N VAL A 85 -4.71 33.85 3.78
CA VAL A 85 -4.50 34.09 2.34
C VAL A 85 -3.27 33.31 1.81
N ILE A 86 -2.22 33.13 2.60
CA ILE A 86 -1.07 32.27 2.26
C ILE A 86 -1.46 30.78 2.29
N GLY A 87 -2.36 30.37 3.19
CA GLY A 87 -2.97 29.05 3.18
C GLY A 87 -3.94 28.81 2.02
N GLU A 88 -4.62 29.86 1.53
CA GLU A 88 -5.57 29.79 0.41
C GLU A 88 -4.88 29.97 -0.97
N MET A 89 -3.64 30.48 -1.01
CA MET A 89 -2.80 30.52 -2.22
C MET A 89 -2.15 29.15 -2.57
N GLN A 90 -2.60 28.05 -1.97
CA GLN A 90 -2.11 26.69 -2.28
C GLN A 90 -2.80 25.98 -3.46
N THR A 91 -3.71 26.62 -4.20
CA THR A 91 -4.37 25.99 -5.37
C THR A 91 -4.09 26.63 -6.72
N ALA A 92 -3.18 27.59 -6.82
CA ALA A 92 -2.72 28.09 -8.12
C ALA A 92 -1.29 28.63 -8.03
N ALA A 93 -0.45 28.18 -8.95
CA ALA A 93 0.93 28.62 -9.22
C ALA A 93 2.05 28.02 -8.33
N GLY A 94 2.45 26.79 -8.68
CA GLY A 94 3.82 26.31 -8.56
C GLY A 94 4.45 26.04 -9.93
N THR A 95 3.95 26.69 -10.99
CA THR A 95 4.42 26.48 -12.36
C THR A 95 5.45 27.53 -12.71
N GLU A 96 6.73 27.25 -12.47
CA GLU A 96 7.78 27.95 -13.22
C GLU A 96 7.70 27.43 -14.66
N LEU A 97 7.15 28.25 -15.56
CA LEU A 97 7.10 27.92 -16.98
C LEU A 97 8.51 27.94 -17.55
N ILE A 98 9.15 26.78 -17.66
CA ILE A 98 10.43 26.63 -18.33
C ILE A 98 10.14 26.39 -19.81
N GLN A 99 10.45 27.36 -20.67
CA GLN A 99 10.46 27.15 -22.11
C GLN A 99 11.70 26.36 -22.50
N LYS A 100 11.52 25.10 -22.91
CA LYS A 100 12.59 24.28 -23.48
C LYS A 100 12.12 23.75 -24.83
N ASN A 101 12.83 24.09 -25.91
CA ASN A 101 12.53 23.67 -27.28
C ASN A 101 11.11 24.04 -27.80
N GLY A 102 10.49 25.11 -27.28
CA GLY A 102 9.16 25.56 -27.72
C GLY A 102 7.97 24.88 -27.02
N GLU A 103 8.22 23.92 -26.14
CA GLU A 103 7.21 23.28 -25.31
C GLU A 103 7.15 23.96 -23.93
N THR A 104 5.94 24.21 -23.43
CA THR A 104 5.75 24.69 -22.06
C THR A 104 5.92 23.51 -21.11
N MET A 105 6.86 23.59 -20.18
CA MET A 105 7.04 22.57 -19.14
C MET A 105 6.43 23.06 -17.84
N VAL A 106 5.83 22.14 -17.09
CA VAL A 106 5.19 22.38 -15.80
C VAL A 106 5.70 21.36 -14.78
N ASP A 107 5.99 21.82 -13.59
CA ASP A 107 6.27 20.98 -12.43
C ASP A 107 4.98 20.29 -11.99
N ARG A 108 4.98 18.95 -11.94
CA ARG A 108 3.92 18.15 -11.31
C ARG A 108 4.52 17.20 -10.27
N GLY A 109 3.74 16.83 -9.25
CA GLY A 109 4.17 15.97 -8.14
C GLY A 109 4.55 16.74 -6.86
N GLY A 110 5.47 16.19 -6.06
CA GLY A 110 5.96 16.82 -4.83
C GLY A 110 5.21 16.47 -3.54
N GLY A 111 4.40 15.42 -3.57
CA GLY A 111 3.61 14.94 -2.44
C GLY A 111 3.82 13.46 -2.14
N THR A 112 2.88 12.88 -1.41
CA THR A 112 2.83 11.43 -1.16
C THR A 112 1.48 10.86 -1.57
N HIS A 113 1.47 9.61 -2.01
CA HIS A 113 0.26 8.87 -2.35
C HIS A 113 0.16 7.61 -1.48
N GLU A 114 -0.94 7.43 -0.76
CA GLU A 114 -1.22 6.17 -0.08
C GLU A 114 -1.87 5.21 -1.09
N VAL A 115 -1.20 4.09 -1.36
CA VAL A 115 -1.66 3.10 -2.32
C VAL A 115 -2.98 2.53 -1.86
N VAL A 116 -4.01 2.64 -2.71
CA VAL A 116 -5.33 2.04 -2.50
C VAL A 116 -5.53 0.85 -3.44
N ALA A 117 -6.58 0.07 -3.21
CA ALA A 117 -6.91 -1.07 -4.07
C ALA A 117 -7.12 -0.64 -5.54
N GLY A 118 -6.49 -1.36 -6.48
CA GLY A 118 -6.56 -1.05 -7.91
C GLY A 118 -5.55 0.00 -8.40
N ASP A 119 -4.69 0.51 -7.50
CA ASP A 119 -3.56 1.34 -7.90
C ASP A 119 -2.46 0.52 -8.58
N SER A 120 -1.81 1.18 -9.53
CA SER A 120 -0.52 0.78 -10.08
C SER A 120 0.36 2.03 -10.16
N LEU A 121 1.69 1.86 -10.19
CA LEU A 121 2.59 3.01 -10.39
C LEU A 121 2.25 3.78 -11.68
N TRP A 122 1.73 3.07 -12.69
CA TRP A 122 1.21 3.67 -13.93
C TRP A 122 0.04 4.60 -13.68
N ARG A 123 -1.01 4.13 -13.01
CA ARG A 123 -2.22 4.91 -12.74
C ARG A 123 -1.93 6.12 -11.87
N ILE A 124 -1.07 5.94 -10.86
CA ILE A 124 -0.61 7.04 -9.99
C ILE A 124 0.19 8.07 -10.82
N ALA A 125 1.04 7.60 -11.74
CA ALA A 125 1.80 8.50 -12.61
C ALA A 125 0.92 9.24 -13.62
N GLU A 126 -0.11 8.59 -14.15
CA GLU A 126 -1.10 9.23 -15.02
C GLU A 126 -1.87 10.33 -14.30
N GLN A 127 -2.38 10.03 -13.10
CA GLN A 127 -3.09 11.00 -12.26
C GLN A 127 -2.20 12.17 -11.81
N THR A 128 -0.94 11.89 -11.48
CA THR A 128 -0.03 12.90 -10.93
C THR A 128 0.66 13.73 -12.01
N TYR A 129 1.18 13.07 -13.04
CA TYR A 129 2.08 13.66 -14.05
C TYR A 129 1.42 13.80 -15.42
N GLY A 130 0.16 13.36 -15.57
CA GLY A 130 -0.60 13.42 -16.82
C GLY A 130 -0.29 12.30 -17.81
N HIS A 131 0.66 11.39 -17.50
CA HIS A 131 0.97 10.24 -18.35
C HIS A 131 1.61 9.11 -17.55
N GLY A 132 1.19 7.87 -17.77
CA GLY A 132 1.69 6.74 -16.97
C GLY A 132 3.19 6.43 -17.15
N ARG A 133 3.80 6.83 -18.27
CA ARG A 133 5.27 6.70 -18.54
C ARG A 133 6.19 7.13 -17.39
N TYR A 134 5.73 8.06 -16.54
CA TYR A 134 6.48 8.57 -15.38
C TYR A 134 6.47 7.61 -14.18
N TRP A 135 5.86 6.43 -14.30
CA TRP A 135 5.82 5.41 -13.25
C TRP A 135 7.22 4.99 -12.79
N ARG A 136 8.21 4.97 -13.70
CA ARG A 136 9.61 4.62 -13.39
C ARG A 136 10.26 5.65 -12.46
N ASP A 137 9.84 6.91 -12.54
CA ASP A 137 10.31 7.96 -11.66
C ASP A 137 9.73 7.80 -10.26
N ILE A 138 8.44 7.41 -10.14
CA ILE A 138 7.85 7.01 -8.85
C ILE A 138 8.58 5.79 -8.29
N TYR A 139 8.84 4.76 -9.10
CA TYR A 139 9.57 3.56 -8.68
C TYR A 139 10.95 3.90 -8.11
N ARG A 140 11.74 4.70 -8.82
CA ARG A 140 13.09 5.13 -8.39
C ARG A 140 13.07 5.98 -7.13
N ALA A 141 12.04 6.81 -6.95
CA ALA A 141 11.85 7.60 -5.74
C ALA A 141 11.45 6.77 -4.50
N ASN A 142 11.04 5.51 -4.70
CA ASN A 142 10.50 4.63 -3.66
C ASN A 142 11.22 3.27 -3.59
N PRO A 143 12.54 3.25 -3.34
CA PRO A 143 13.30 2.01 -3.30
C PRO A 143 12.73 1.06 -2.23
N GLY A 144 12.47 -0.19 -2.64
CA GLY A 144 11.96 -1.25 -1.76
C GLY A 144 10.46 -1.19 -1.43
N LYS A 145 9.73 -0.19 -1.92
CA LYS A 145 8.26 -0.08 -1.74
C LYS A 145 7.45 -0.62 -2.91
N ALA A 146 8.12 -0.94 -4.00
CA ALA A 146 7.57 -1.59 -5.18
C ALA A 146 8.49 -2.75 -5.57
N ALA A 147 7.89 -3.87 -5.96
CA ALA A 147 8.62 -5.07 -6.38
C ALA A 147 8.35 -5.38 -7.87
N ARG A 148 9.10 -6.35 -8.41
CA ARG A 148 9.02 -6.78 -9.82
C ARG A 148 9.13 -5.62 -10.81
N GLY A 149 10.08 -4.73 -10.55
CA GLY A 149 10.32 -3.60 -11.44
C GLY A 149 9.24 -2.53 -11.43
N GLY A 150 8.24 -2.56 -10.54
CA GLY A 150 7.23 -1.50 -10.39
C GLY A 150 5.77 -1.96 -10.45
N ASP A 151 5.54 -3.21 -10.86
CA ASP A 151 4.19 -3.75 -11.08
C ASP A 151 3.49 -4.21 -9.81
N LEU A 152 4.24 -4.45 -8.72
CA LEU A 152 3.66 -4.79 -7.43
C LEU A 152 3.87 -3.65 -6.43
N ILE A 153 2.77 -2.99 -6.05
CA ILE A 153 2.67 -2.06 -4.92
C ILE A 153 1.59 -2.54 -3.97
N LEU A 154 1.87 -2.50 -2.66
CA LEU A 154 0.95 -3.01 -1.64
C LEU A 154 0.01 -1.90 -1.17
N VAL A 155 -1.27 -2.23 -0.97
CA VAL A 155 -2.25 -1.31 -0.39
C VAL A 155 -1.79 -0.82 1.00
N GLY A 156 -1.96 0.46 1.28
CA GLY A 156 -1.51 1.14 2.51
C GLY A 156 -0.04 1.58 2.47
N VAL A 157 0.72 1.26 1.40
CA VAL A 157 2.07 1.80 1.22
C VAL A 157 1.99 3.28 0.86
N ILE A 158 2.75 4.11 1.56
CA ILE A 158 2.87 5.53 1.22
C ILE A 158 4.05 5.70 0.24
N LEU A 159 3.75 6.10 -0.99
CA LEU A 159 4.71 6.40 -2.05
C LEU A 159 5.04 7.90 -2.07
N THR A 160 6.32 8.24 -2.18
CA THR A 160 6.80 9.59 -2.46
C THR A 160 6.65 9.89 -3.95
N LEU A 161 5.98 10.96 -4.31
CA LEU A 161 5.82 11.41 -5.69
C LEU A 161 6.87 12.49 -5.99
N PRO A 162 7.94 12.19 -6.76
CA PRO A 162 8.95 13.21 -7.09
C PRO A 162 8.32 14.38 -7.85
N VAL A 163 8.89 15.58 -7.71
CA VAL A 163 8.55 16.69 -8.61
C VAL A 163 9.21 16.43 -9.96
N LEU A 164 8.43 16.34 -11.02
CA LEU A 164 8.90 16.14 -12.39
C LEU A 164 8.50 17.31 -13.28
N GLN A 165 9.41 17.68 -14.17
CA GLN A 165 9.14 18.60 -15.27
C GLN A 165 8.43 17.82 -16.38
N VAL A 166 7.14 18.12 -16.63
CA VAL A 166 6.33 17.45 -17.66
C VAL A 166 5.73 18.48 -18.62
N PRO A 167 5.39 18.11 -19.86
CA PRO A 167 4.73 19.03 -20.80
C PRO A 167 3.42 19.59 -20.22
N GLY A 168 3.17 20.88 -20.47
CA GLY A 168 2.11 21.69 -19.88
C GLY A 168 0.71 21.52 -20.46
N GLU A 169 0.48 20.53 -21.32
CA GLU A 169 -0.85 20.27 -21.87
C GLU A 169 -1.69 19.39 -20.93
N ALA A 170 -2.99 19.69 -20.90
CA ALA A 170 -4.01 18.80 -20.34
C ALA A 170 -4.04 17.48 -21.15
N PRO A 171 -4.51 16.36 -20.57
CA PRO A 171 -4.55 15.08 -21.27
C PRO A 171 -5.26 15.26 -22.63
N PRO A 172 -4.84 14.58 -23.71
CA PRO A 172 -5.68 14.54 -24.91
C PRO A 172 -7.04 13.98 -24.51
N GLU A 173 -8.09 14.77 -24.72
CA GLU A 173 -9.48 14.29 -24.73
C GLU A 173 -9.55 13.10 -25.72
N PRO A 174 -10.35 12.05 -25.48
CA PRO A 174 -10.41 10.90 -26.39
C PRO A 174 -10.91 11.36 -27.76
N GLU A 175 -9.98 11.54 -28.69
CA GLU A 175 -10.25 11.90 -30.08
C GLU A 175 -11.12 10.82 -30.75
N PRO A 176 -12.25 11.18 -31.36
CA PRO A 176 -13.09 10.24 -32.09
C PRO A 176 -12.47 9.95 -33.46
N GLY A 177 -11.72 8.85 -33.55
CA GLY A 177 -11.47 8.09 -34.78
C GLY A 177 -10.58 8.75 -35.85
N GLY A 178 -9.41 8.16 -36.11
CA GLY A 178 -8.69 8.41 -37.36
C GLY A 178 -7.18 8.14 -37.39
N GLY A 179 -6.79 6.87 -37.29
CA GLY A 179 -5.66 6.25 -38.01
C GLY A 179 -4.26 6.88 -38.01
N ALA A 180 -3.34 6.28 -37.24
CA ALA A 180 -2.13 5.60 -37.76
C ALA A 180 -1.38 4.85 -36.63
N THR A 181 -1.87 3.64 -36.34
CA THR A 181 -1.16 2.41 -35.93
C THR A 181 0.34 2.50 -35.56
N GLU A 182 0.65 2.58 -34.28
CA GLU A 182 1.46 1.50 -33.68
C GLU A 182 0.48 0.37 -33.36
N PRO A 183 0.74 -0.90 -33.71
CA PRO A 183 -0.18 -1.96 -33.34
C PRO A 183 -0.26 -1.98 -31.82
N ALA A 184 -1.44 -1.72 -31.26
CA ALA A 184 -1.75 -2.24 -29.95
C ALA A 184 -1.46 -3.74 -30.04
N VAL A 185 -0.43 -4.22 -29.35
CA VAL A 185 -0.06 -5.63 -29.48
C VAL A 185 -1.24 -6.41 -28.90
N GLU A 186 -2.02 -7.03 -29.80
CA GLU A 186 -3.18 -7.80 -29.40
C GLU A 186 -2.70 -8.99 -28.57
N PRO A 187 -3.42 -9.34 -27.48
CA PRO A 187 -3.07 -10.51 -26.70
C PRO A 187 -3.16 -11.77 -27.55
N ILE A 188 -2.28 -12.72 -27.27
CA ILE A 188 -2.33 -14.05 -27.87
C ILE A 188 -3.27 -14.91 -27.02
N GLY A 189 -4.37 -15.36 -27.62
CA GLY A 189 -5.27 -16.33 -27.00
C GLY A 189 -4.60 -17.71 -26.93
N ILE A 190 -4.40 -18.24 -25.73
CA ILE A 190 -3.83 -19.57 -25.50
C ILE A 190 -4.77 -20.39 -24.62
N THR A 191 -5.16 -21.57 -25.09
CA THR A 191 -5.96 -22.53 -24.31
C THR A 191 -5.12 -23.73 -23.91
N THR A 192 -5.19 -24.08 -22.62
CA THR A 192 -4.50 -25.21 -22.00
C THR A 192 -5.48 -26.06 -21.20
N GLU A 193 -5.02 -27.15 -20.59
CA GLU A 193 -5.82 -27.90 -19.60
C GLU A 193 -6.12 -27.07 -18.34
N PHE A 194 -5.39 -25.99 -18.09
CA PHE A 194 -5.53 -25.10 -16.95
C PHE A 194 -6.43 -23.87 -17.22
N GLY A 195 -7.06 -23.81 -18.40
CA GLY A 195 -7.93 -22.71 -18.81
C GLY A 195 -7.42 -21.99 -20.06
N SER A 196 -8.16 -20.95 -20.44
CA SER A 196 -7.78 -20.06 -21.55
C SER A 196 -7.24 -18.75 -21.02
N PHE A 197 -6.23 -18.22 -21.70
CA PHE A 197 -5.48 -17.04 -21.30
C PHE A 197 -5.39 -16.08 -22.48
N ASP A 198 -5.60 -14.79 -22.20
CA ASP A 198 -5.26 -13.71 -23.12
C ASP A 198 -3.87 -13.21 -22.73
N VAL A 199 -2.84 -13.70 -23.42
CA VAL A 199 -1.44 -13.44 -23.07
C VAL A 199 -0.97 -12.16 -23.74
N TYR A 200 -0.78 -11.12 -22.93
CA TYR A 200 -0.24 -9.84 -23.35
C TYR A 200 1.28 -9.91 -23.33
N PRO A 201 1.99 -9.35 -24.33
CA PRO A 201 3.43 -9.28 -24.26
C PRO A 201 3.88 -8.40 -23.08
N ASP A 202 5.10 -8.61 -22.57
CA ASP A 202 5.59 -7.83 -21.42
C ASP A 202 5.77 -6.34 -21.76
N GLU A 203 6.02 -6.01 -23.04
CA GLU A 203 6.02 -4.64 -23.55
C GLU A 203 4.63 -3.98 -23.60
N PHE A 204 3.54 -4.72 -23.36
CA PHE A 204 2.20 -4.15 -23.30
C PHE A 204 2.12 -3.07 -22.23
N VAL A 205 1.77 -1.86 -22.66
CA VAL A 205 1.73 -0.66 -21.85
C VAL A 205 0.31 -0.41 -21.35
N GLY A 206 0.10 -0.50 -20.04
CA GLY A 206 -1.19 -0.24 -19.38
C GLY A 206 -1.59 -1.35 -18.40
N PRO A 207 -2.66 -1.14 -17.61
CA PRO A 207 -3.23 -2.21 -16.79
C PRO A 207 -3.87 -3.27 -17.70
N LEU A 208 -3.68 -4.54 -17.36
CA LEU A 208 -4.45 -5.61 -17.99
C LEU A 208 -5.95 -5.47 -17.64
N PRO A 209 -6.86 -5.99 -18.47
CA PRO A 209 -8.27 -6.12 -18.09
C PRO A 209 -8.41 -6.85 -16.75
N LEU A 210 -9.49 -6.59 -16.02
CA LEU A 210 -9.74 -7.31 -14.77
C LEU A 210 -9.96 -8.80 -15.04
N SER A 211 -9.22 -9.63 -14.33
CA SER A 211 -9.35 -11.09 -14.39
C SER A 211 -10.61 -11.52 -13.63
N VAL A 212 -11.69 -11.81 -14.36
CA VAL A 212 -12.95 -12.30 -13.79
C VAL A 212 -13.02 -13.81 -13.92
N ARG A 213 -13.26 -14.52 -12.81
CA ARG A 213 -13.23 -16.01 -12.79
C ARG A 213 -14.19 -16.67 -13.79
N SER A 214 -15.33 -16.04 -14.07
CA SER A 214 -16.36 -16.54 -15.00
C SER A 214 -16.09 -16.17 -16.46
N ALA A 215 -15.04 -15.41 -16.76
CA ALA A 215 -14.66 -15.08 -18.13
C ALA A 215 -14.19 -16.33 -18.89
N GLU A 216 -14.33 -16.30 -20.22
CA GLU A 216 -13.89 -17.39 -21.10
C GLU A 216 -12.37 -17.50 -21.15
N SER A 217 -11.66 -16.38 -21.00
CA SER A 217 -10.21 -16.25 -20.97
C SER A 217 -9.77 -15.29 -19.87
N TRP A 218 -8.55 -15.49 -19.34
CA TRP A 218 -7.98 -14.61 -18.30
C TRP A 218 -6.77 -13.83 -18.82
N PRO A 219 -6.74 -12.50 -18.63
CA PRO A 219 -5.64 -11.67 -19.06
C PRO A 219 -4.41 -11.89 -18.17
N ILE A 220 -3.24 -12.05 -18.79
CA ILE A 220 -1.96 -12.27 -18.10
C ILE A 220 -0.79 -11.77 -18.95
N ARG A 221 0.33 -11.33 -18.33
CA ARG A 221 1.54 -10.97 -19.09
C ARG A 221 2.32 -12.21 -19.51
N GLN A 222 3.12 -12.12 -20.57
CA GLN A 222 3.92 -13.24 -21.09
C GLN A 222 4.82 -13.85 -20.02
N SER A 223 5.63 -13.05 -19.32
CA SER A 223 6.50 -13.55 -18.26
C SER A 223 5.74 -14.20 -17.10
N GLU A 224 4.53 -13.71 -16.80
CA GLU A 224 3.66 -14.27 -15.76
C GLU A 224 2.99 -15.56 -16.22
N TYR A 225 2.62 -15.66 -17.49
CA TYR A 225 2.09 -16.85 -18.12
C TYR A 225 3.12 -17.98 -18.12
N ASP A 226 4.35 -17.69 -18.52
CA ASP A 226 5.43 -18.68 -18.55
C ASP A 226 5.69 -19.22 -17.13
N ALA A 227 5.81 -18.31 -16.14
CA ALA A 227 5.97 -18.69 -14.73
C ALA A 227 4.75 -19.46 -14.18
N LEU A 228 3.54 -19.10 -14.62
CA LEU A 228 2.32 -19.80 -14.25
C LEU A 228 2.32 -21.24 -14.76
N MET A 229 2.68 -21.45 -16.03
CA MET A 229 2.67 -22.77 -16.66
C MET A 229 3.71 -23.72 -16.06
N ASP A 230 4.91 -23.21 -15.75
CA ASP A 230 5.93 -23.97 -15.03
C ASP A 230 5.39 -24.45 -13.67
N ARG A 231 4.81 -23.53 -12.88
CA ARG A 231 4.27 -23.85 -11.55
C ARG A 231 3.08 -24.79 -11.60
N LEU A 232 2.16 -24.60 -12.55
CA LEU A 232 1.00 -25.49 -12.70
C LEU A 232 1.42 -26.89 -13.13
N THR A 233 2.48 -26.99 -13.94
CA THR A 233 3.09 -28.28 -14.32
C THR A 233 3.77 -28.97 -13.14
N GLU A 234 4.45 -28.20 -12.29
CA GLU A 234 5.04 -28.71 -11.05
C GLU A 234 3.97 -29.22 -10.07
N VAL A 235 2.87 -28.48 -9.92
CA VAL A 235 1.73 -28.87 -9.09
C VAL A 235 1.01 -30.08 -9.68
N SER A 236 0.78 -30.13 -10.99
CA SER A 236 0.07 -31.25 -11.65
C SER A 236 0.87 -32.56 -11.56
N ASN A 237 2.20 -32.48 -11.60
CA ASN A 237 3.08 -33.64 -11.44
C ASN A 237 3.24 -34.08 -9.96
N ASN A 238 2.66 -33.36 -9.00
CA ASN A 238 2.87 -33.56 -7.56
C ASN A 238 4.36 -33.60 -7.18
N THR A 239 5.21 -32.85 -7.88
CA THR A 239 6.67 -32.90 -7.66
C THR A 239 7.13 -32.01 -6.51
N PHE A 240 6.23 -31.25 -5.88
CA PHE A 240 6.54 -30.23 -4.86
C PHE A 240 5.50 -30.17 -3.71
N ASN A 241 5.74 -29.28 -2.74
CA ASN A 241 5.02 -29.17 -1.48
C ASN A 241 3.54 -28.75 -1.56
N LEU A 242 2.97 -28.55 -2.76
CA LEU A 242 1.53 -28.37 -2.95
C LEU A 242 0.98 -29.56 -3.76
N ILE A 243 0.20 -30.41 -3.10
CA ILE A 243 -0.29 -31.69 -3.64
C ILE A 243 -1.80 -31.62 -3.79
N VAL A 244 -2.35 -32.08 -4.91
CA VAL A 244 -3.82 -32.14 -5.13
C VAL A 244 -4.28 -33.58 -5.32
N THR A 245 -5.19 -34.01 -4.45
CA THR A 245 -5.73 -35.39 -4.44
C THR A 245 -7.24 -35.38 -4.64
N GLY A 246 -7.78 -36.48 -5.17
CA GLY A 246 -9.21 -36.62 -5.48
C GLY A 246 -9.47 -37.15 -6.88
N THR A 247 -10.71 -37.00 -7.34
CA THR A 247 -11.14 -37.33 -8.70
C THR A 247 -10.49 -36.38 -9.71
N ASP A 248 -10.42 -36.79 -10.98
CA ASP A 248 -9.83 -35.95 -12.03
C ASP A 248 -10.62 -34.64 -12.21
N ASP A 249 -11.96 -34.68 -12.17
CA ASP A 249 -12.80 -33.48 -12.21
C ASP A 249 -12.48 -32.48 -11.08
N PHE A 250 -12.21 -32.99 -9.88
CA PHE A 250 -11.84 -32.15 -8.75
C PHE A 250 -10.46 -31.54 -8.92
N LYS A 251 -9.48 -32.33 -9.34
CA LYS A 251 -8.13 -31.83 -9.63
C LYS A 251 -8.17 -30.74 -10.69
N THR A 252 -8.90 -30.95 -11.78
CA THR A 252 -9.13 -29.95 -12.84
C THR A 252 -9.75 -28.68 -12.28
N GLY A 253 -10.79 -28.78 -11.45
CA GLY A 253 -11.42 -27.63 -10.80
C GLY A 253 -10.44 -26.84 -9.91
N VAL A 254 -9.64 -27.54 -9.11
CA VAL A 254 -8.61 -26.92 -8.27
C VAL A 254 -7.54 -26.24 -9.12
N MET A 255 -7.09 -26.87 -10.21
CA MET A 255 -6.10 -26.27 -11.11
C MET A 255 -6.63 -25.01 -11.78
N LEU A 256 -7.90 -24.99 -12.22
CA LEU A 256 -8.53 -23.79 -12.77
C LEU A 256 -8.60 -22.66 -11.73
N ASP A 257 -8.93 -22.98 -10.49
CA ASP A 257 -8.98 -21.99 -9.41
C ASP A 257 -7.59 -21.45 -9.05
N LEU A 258 -6.59 -22.32 -8.94
CA LEU A 258 -5.19 -21.93 -8.74
C LEU A 258 -4.65 -21.10 -9.90
N GLY A 259 -4.96 -21.49 -11.15
CA GLY A 259 -4.61 -20.75 -12.35
C GLY A 259 -5.14 -19.33 -12.32
N TRP A 260 -6.43 -19.16 -12.02
CA TRP A 260 -7.03 -17.83 -11.87
C TRP A 260 -6.40 -17.03 -10.73
N LEU A 261 -6.22 -17.62 -9.54
CA LEU A 261 -5.58 -16.93 -8.40
C LEU A 261 -4.18 -16.41 -8.75
N MET A 262 -3.40 -17.22 -9.48
CA MET A 262 -2.04 -16.88 -9.90
C MET A 262 -1.97 -15.91 -11.08
N THR A 263 -3.09 -15.50 -11.69
CA THR A 263 -3.12 -14.29 -12.54
C THR A 263 -2.89 -13.00 -11.72
N SER A 264 -2.94 -13.09 -10.39
CA SER A 264 -2.59 -11.99 -9.48
C SER A 264 -1.22 -12.19 -8.82
N GLY A 265 -0.53 -11.07 -8.53
CA GLY A 265 0.75 -11.11 -7.81
C GLY A 265 0.66 -11.72 -6.41
N VAL A 266 -0.47 -11.56 -5.71
CA VAL A 266 -0.70 -12.18 -4.39
C VAL A 266 -0.85 -13.70 -4.49
N GLY A 267 -1.51 -14.22 -5.53
CA GLY A 267 -1.62 -15.66 -5.76
C GLY A 267 -0.28 -16.29 -6.10
N GLN A 268 0.52 -15.63 -6.93
CA GLN A 268 1.87 -16.10 -7.24
C GLN A 268 2.78 -16.11 -6.02
N MET A 269 2.68 -15.09 -5.15
CA MET A 269 3.46 -15.03 -3.92
C MET A 269 3.06 -16.16 -2.97
N LEU A 270 1.77 -16.36 -2.75
CA LEU A 270 1.25 -17.41 -1.87
C LEU A 270 1.69 -18.81 -2.31
N VAL A 271 1.53 -19.14 -3.60
CA VAL A 271 1.92 -20.45 -4.13
C VAL A 271 3.43 -20.66 -4.03
N GLN A 272 4.25 -19.64 -4.34
CA GLN A 272 5.70 -19.75 -4.21
C GLN A 272 6.13 -19.99 -2.76
N GLU A 273 5.60 -19.21 -1.81
CA GLU A 273 5.96 -19.35 -0.40
C GLU A 273 5.51 -20.72 0.15
N ILE A 274 4.39 -21.28 -0.33
CA ILE A 274 4.02 -22.67 0.00
C ILE A 274 5.00 -23.67 -0.62
N GLN A 275 5.42 -23.50 -1.87
CA GLN A 275 6.38 -24.39 -2.52
C GLN A 275 7.76 -24.37 -1.85
N ASP A 276 8.22 -23.20 -1.39
CA ASP A 276 9.52 -23.01 -0.73
C ASP A 276 9.54 -23.53 0.72
N SER A 277 8.38 -23.85 1.28
CA SER A 277 8.24 -24.40 2.63
C SER A 277 8.90 -25.80 2.75
N PRO A 278 9.45 -26.17 3.91
CA PRO A 278 9.86 -27.55 4.17
C PRO A 278 8.69 -28.51 4.44
N HIS A 279 7.46 -28.00 4.53
CA HIS A 279 6.23 -28.76 4.83
C HIS A 279 5.28 -28.80 3.65
N THR A 280 4.47 -29.85 3.58
CA THR A 280 3.51 -30.06 2.49
C THR A 280 2.14 -29.45 2.81
N VAL A 281 1.46 -28.99 1.76
CA VAL A 281 0.05 -28.61 1.73
C VAL A 281 -0.67 -29.56 0.79
N THR A 282 -1.64 -30.32 1.31
CA THR A 282 -2.48 -31.22 0.50
C THR A 282 -3.87 -30.61 0.34
N ILE A 283 -4.32 -30.41 -0.90
CA ILE A 283 -5.70 -30.06 -1.22
C ILE A 283 -6.46 -31.35 -1.54
N GLN A 284 -7.57 -31.58 -0.85
CA GLN A 284 -8.45 -32.73 -1.05
C GLN A 284 -9.92 -32.32 -1.11
N MET A 285 -10.74 -33.16 -1.72
CA MET A 285 -12.18 -32.91 -1.86
C MET A 285 -12.88 -32.90 -0.50
N GLY A 286 -13.71 -31.88 -0.28
CA GLY A 286 -14.62 -31.76 0.86
C GLY A 286 -16.09 -31.85 0.47
N GLY A 287 -16.90 -32.53 1.29
CA GLY A 287 -18.36 -32.54 1.15
C GLY A 287 -19.09 -31.40 1.87
N GLY A 288 -18.39 -30.65 2.72
CA GLY A 288 -18.94 -29.56 3.56
C GLY A 288 -18.38 -28.19 3.20
N GLY A 289 -18.28 -27.30 4.19
CA GLY A 289 -17.54 -26.04 4.05
C GLY A 289 -16.04 -26.30 3.85
N ASN A 290 -15.33 -25.28 3.37
CA ASN A 290 -13.88 -25.32 3.28
C ASN A 290 -13.27 -25.33 4.68
N ALA A 291 -12.16 -26.05 4.87
CA ALA A 291 -11.46 -26.11 6.14
C ALA A 291 -9.99 -26.46 5.97
N THR A 292 -9.16 -26.00 6.91
CA THR A 292 -7.72 -26.30 6.98
C THR A 292 -7.38 -27.04 8.27
N SER A 293 -6.56 -28.07 8.16
CA SER A 293 -6.09 -28.90 9.28
C SER A 293 -4.58 -29.12 9.21
N TYR A 294 -3.96 -29.46 10.35
CA TYR A 294 -2.52 -29.33 10.56
C TYR A 294 -1.97 -30.52 11.34
N ASN A 295 -0.77 -30.96 10.99
CA ASN A 295 -0.13 -32.10 11.64
C ASN A 295 1.37 -31.84 11.93
N PRO A 296 1.76 -31.66 13.21
CA PRO A 296 0.89 -31.47 14.37
C PRO A 296 0.32 -30.05 14.43
N ASP A 297 -0.90 -29.88 14.97
CA ASP A 297 -1.54 -28.55 15.06
C ASP A 297 -0.75 -27.55 15.91
N ALA A 298 -0.09 -28.01 16.98
CA ALA A 298 0.68 -27.16 17.87
C ALA A 298 1.82 -26.41 17.17
N ASP A 299 2.43 -27.03 16.15
CA ASP A 299 3.61 -26.47 15.48
C ASP A 299 3.27 -25.39 14.46
N SER A 300 1.99 -25.32 14.07
CA SER A 300 1.48 -24.37 13.09
C SER A 300 1.29 -22.94 13.65
N TYR A 301 1.30 -22.78 14.98
CA TYR A 301 1.08 -21.50 15.63
C TYR A 301 2.35 -20.71 15.87
N GLU A 302 2.21 -19.38 15.90
CA GLU A 302 3.23 -18.51 16.49
C GLU A 302 3.50 -18.89 17.96
N ARG A 303 4.71 -18.62 18.44
CA ARG A 303 5.07 -18.80 19.85
C ARG A 303 4.66 -17.57 20.66
N PRO A 304 4.15 -17.74 21.90
CA PRO A 304 3.64 -16.65 22.73
C PRO A 304 4.77 -15.87 23.42
N VAL A 305 5.68 -15.31 22.62
CA VAL A 305 6.77 -14.42 23.03
C VAL A 305 6.55 -13.01 22.45
N SER A 306 7.31 -12.01 22.89
CA SER A 306 7.15 -10.62 22.44
C SER A 306 8.47 -10.07 21.87
N PRO A 307 8.54 -9.76 20.56
CA PRO A 307 7.50 -9.99 19.53
C PRO A 307 7.22 -11.49 19.30
N PRO A 308 6.05 -11.88 18.76
CA PRO A 308 5.77 -13.27 18.41
C PRO A 308 6.84 -13.83 17.48
N GLU A 309 7.23 -15.07 17.72
CA GLU A 309 8.21 -15.79 16.90
C GLU A 309 7.53 -16.97 16.22
N ALA A 310 7.98 -17.33 15.02
CA ALA A 310 7.48 -18.52 14.33
C ALA A 310 7.70 -19.80 15.17
N GLY A 311 6.69 -20.66 15.15
CA GLY A 311 6.79 -22.07 15.54
C GLY A 311 7.51 -22.91 14.46
N PRO A 312 7.58 -24.25 14.64
CA PRO A 312 8.26 -25.14 13.69
C PRO A 312 7.59 -25.26 12.31
N GLY A 313 6.30 -24.93 12.21
CA GLY A 313 5.47 -25.20 11.04
C GLY A 313 4.96 -26.65 11.01
N ALA A 314 3.94 -26.90 10.21
CA ALA A 314 3.29 -28.20 10.12
C ALA A 314 2.94 -28.56 8.68
N ASN A 315 2.81 -29.86 8.39
CA ASN A 315 2.12 -30.30 7.19
C ASN A 315 0.63 -29.94 7.31
N VAL A 316 0.04 -29.50 6.20
CA VAL A 316 -1.31 -28.96 6.15
C VAL A 316 -2.18 -29.77 5.20
N THR A 317 -3.46 -29.93 5.55
CA THR A 317 -4.48 -30.43 4.65
C THR A 317 -5.63 -29.45 4.54
N ILE A 318 -5.88 -28.97 3.32
CA ILE A 318 -7.04 -28.17 2.93
C ILE A 318 -8.12 -29.12 2.41
N THR A 319 -9.28 -29.10 3.05
CA THR A 319 -10.50 -29.72 2.55
C THR A 319 -11.29 -28.66 1.79
N TYR A 320 -11.43 -28.85 0.48
CA TYR A 320 -11.97 -27.84 -0.43
C TYR A 320 -13.27 -28.29 -1.10
N ASN A 321 -14.27 -27.43 -1.08
CA ASN A 321 -15.53 -27.59 -1.80
C ASN A 321 -15.67 -26.49 -2.88
N PRO A 322 -15.44 -26.82 -4.16
CA PRO A 322 -15.50 -25.85 -5.26
C PRO A 322 -16.93 -25.39 -5.60
N ASN A 323 -17.96 -25.95 -4.97
CA ASN A 323 -19.35 -25.63 -5.28
C ASN A 323 -19.93 -24.51 -4.39
N THR A 324 -19.16 -23.98 -3.43
CA THR A 324 -19.64 -22.98 -2.48
C THR A 324 -19.41 -21.55 -2.98
N LEU A 325 -20.51 -20.87 -3.37
CA LEU A 325 -20.51 -19.50 -3.90
C LEU A 325 -20.69 -18.39 -2.84
N PHE A 326 -20.90 -18.76 -1.57
CA PHE A 326 -21.24 -17.82 -0.50
C PHE A 326 -20.51 -18.15 0.80
N ILE A 327 -20.17 -17.13 1.60
CA ILE A 327 -19.54 -17.28 2.93
C ILE A 327 -20.57 -17.20 4.07
N LYS A 328 -21.76 -16.63 3.79
CA LYS A 328 -22.88 -16.44 4.74
C LYS A 328 -24.21 -16.71 4.01
N ASP A 329 -25.26 -15.98 4.37
CA ASP A 329 -26.60 -16.08 3.78
C ASP A 329 -26.72 -15.50 2.35
N GLY A 330 -25.64 -14.91 1.81
CA GLY A 330 -25.63 -14.35 0.45
C GLY A 330 -26.36 -13.02 0.30
N THR A 331 -26.83 -12.39 1.38
CA THR A 331 -27.65 -11.17 1.31
C THR A 331 -26.88 -9.88 1.03
N LEU A 332 -25.57 -9.85 1.31
CA LEU A 332 -24.70 -8.69 1.08
C LEU A 332 -23.71 -9.01 -0.04
N ASP A 333 -23.32 -8.01 -0.83
CA ASP A 333 -22.41 -8.21 -1.97
C ASP A 333 -21.10 -8.90 -1.58
N TRP A 334 -20.56 -8.61 -0.40
CA TRP A 334 -19.34 -9.26 0.10
C TRP A 334 -19.55 -10.71 0.57
N HIS A 335 -20.80 -11.16 0.78
CA HIS A 335 -21.12 -12.57 1.03
C HIS A 335 -20.91 -13.43 -0.21
N HIS A 336 -21.00 -12.84 -1.41
CA HIS A 336 -20.66 -13.53 -2.65
C HIS A 336 -19.15 -13.74 -2.72
N ARG A 337 -18.78 -14.97 -3.06
CA ARG A 337 -17.39 -15.40 -3.08
C ARG A 337 -17.21 -16.45 -4.17
N PRO A 338 -16.47 -16.15 -5.26
CA PRO A 338 -16.03 -17.17 -6.19
C PRO A 338 -15.33 -18.31 -5.44
N PRO A 339 -15.53 -19.58 -5.81
CA PRO A 339 -14.95 -20.73 -5.09
C PRO A 339 -13.44 -20.59 -4.87
N ALA A 340 -12.72 -20.08 -5.88
CA ALA A 340 -11.29 -19.79 -5.81
C ALA A 340 -10.89 -18.79 -4.70
N ILE A 341 -11.71 -17.78 -4.38
CA ILE A 341 -11.43 -16.91 -3.21
C ILE A 341 -11.58 -17.70 -1.91
N GLY A 342 -12.45 -18.71 -1.92
CA GLY A 342 -12.59 -19.63 -0.80
C GLY A 342 -11.44 -20.60 -0.66
N LEU A 343 -10.86 -21.02 -1.78
CA LEU A 343 -9.60 -21.74 -1.76
C LEU A 343 -8.48 -20.84 -1.24
N ALA A 344 -8.40 -19.59 -1.72
CA ALA A 344 -7.39 -18.63 -1.29
C ALA A 344 -7.43 -18.42 0.24
N HIS A 345 -8.62 -18.29 0.84
CA HIS A 345 -8.78 -18.19 2.29
C HIS A 345 -8.11 -19.35 3.05
N GLU A 346 -8.42 -20.59 2.66
CA GLU A 346 -7.79 -21.78 3.26
C GLU A 346 -6.30 -21.88 2.93
N MET A 347 -5.86 -21.39 1.78
CA MET A 347 -4.44 -21.34 1.44
C MET A 347 -3.68 -20.31 2.29
N VAL A 348 -4.29 -19.20 2.71
CA VAL A 348 -3.65 -18.29 3.70
C VAL A 348 -3.52 -18.98 5.06
N HIS A 349 -4.54 -19.72 5.50
CA HIS A 349 -4.44 -20.59 6.67
C HIS A 349 -3.31 -21.61 6.52
N ALA A 350 -3.20 -22.25 5.37
CA ALA A 350 -2.14 -23.21 5.09
C ALA A 350 -0.75 -22.58 5.09
N TRP A 351 -0.59 -21.44 4.43
CA TRP A 351 0.66 -20.68 4.39
C TRP A 351 1.15 -20.28 5.79
N THR A 352 0.27 -19.74 6.62
CA THR A 352 0.63 -19.44 8.02
C THR A 352 0.94 -20.71 8.82
N GLY A 353 0.25 -21.82 8.54
CA GLY A 353 0.49 -23.10 9.19
C GLY A 353 1.82 -23.75 8.84
N VAL A 354 2.22 -23.73 7.58
CA VAL A 354 3.51 -24.30 7.15
C VAL A 354 4.70 -23.50 7.68
N TYR A 355 4.54 -22.21 7.96
CA TYR A 355 5.59 -21.38 8.56
C TYR A 355 5.50 -21.25 10.09
N GLY A 356 4.51 -21.86 10.74
CA GLY A 356 4.35 -21.73 12.19
C GLY A 356 4.00 -20.31 12.63
N THR A 357 3.28 -19.55 11.80
CA THR A 357 2.94 -18.13 12.04
C THR A 357 1.44 -17.92 12.23
N ARG A 358 0.66 -19.00 12.40
CA ARG A 358 -0.78 -18.90 12.63
C ARG A 358 -1.04 -18.15 13.95
N ALA A 359 -1.79 -17.06 13.89
CA ALA A 359 -1.95 -16.16 15.01
C ALA A 359 -2.70 -16.81 16.19
N LEU A 360 -2.17 -16.62 17.41
CA LEU A 360 -2.70 -17.22 18.64
C LEU A 360 -3.78 -16.34 19.28
N GLY A 361 -4.84 -16.97 19.79
CA GLY A 361 -5.85 -16.32 20.62
C GLY A 361 -6.98 -15.63 19.85
N THR A 362 -7.71 -14.75 20.54
CA THR A 362 -8.86 -14.01 20.00
C THR A 362 -8.65 -12.51 20.15
N ASP A 363 -9.34 -11.73 19.33
CA ASP A 363 -9.46 -10.29 19.54
C ASP A 363 -10.40 -9.96 20.71
N ALA A 364 -10.63 -8.66 20.95
CA ALA A 364 -11.52 -8.18 22.00
C ALA A 364 -13.00 -8.55 21.79
N ALA A 365 -13.41 -8.86 20.55
CA ALA A 365 -14.75 -9.30 20.20
C ALA A 365 -14.93 -10.83 20.29
N GLY A 366 -13.86 -11.57 20.60
CA GLY A 366 -13.86 -13.04 20.67
C GLY A 366 -13.67 -13.72 19.31
N VAL A 367 -13.31 -12.97 18.27
CA VAL A 367 -12.98 -13.54 16.95
C VAL A 367 -11.56 -14.11 16.99
N ASN A 368 -11.38 -15.33 16.50
CA ASN A 368 -10.06 -15.95 16.43
C ASN A 368 -9.09 -15.11 15.58
N ARG A 369 -7.92 -14.78 16.13
CA ARG A 369 -6.91 -13.95 15.44
C ARG A 369 -6.46 -14.57 14.11
N ARG A 370 -6.35 -15.90 14.01
CA ARG A 370 -6.04 -16.60 12.75
C ARG A 370 -7.05 -16.32 11.63
N GLU A 371 -8.31 -16.10 11.97
CA GLU A 371 -9.35 -15.80 10.99
C GLU A 371 -9.27 -14.34 10.52
N LEU A 372 -8.93 -13.43 11.44
CA LEU A 372 -8.60 -12.04 11.10
C LEU A 372 -7.33 -11.97 10.24
N GLN A 373 -6.34 -12.82 10.53
CA GLN A 373 -5.10 -12.96 9.77
C GLN A 373 -5.38 -13.46 8.34
N ALA A 374 -6.14 -14.54 8.20
CA ALA A 374 -6.51 -15.06 6.88
C ALA A 374 -7.35 -14.06 6.08
N THR A 375 -8.27 -13.35 6.74
CA THR A 375 -9.15 -12.39 6.06
C THR A 375 -8.45 -11.07 5.71
N GLY A 376 -7.49 -10.63 6.53
CA GLY A 376 -6.88 -9.30 6.44
C GLY A 376 -7.70 -8.24 7.16
N LEU A 377 -8.00 -8.50 8.43
CA LEU A 377 -8.78 -7.63 9.31
C LEU A 377 -7.99 -7.26 10.58
N GLY A 378 -8.38 -6.14 11.20
CA GLY A 378 -7.76 -5.68 12.44
C GLY A 378 -6.27 -5.42 12.28
N GLU A 379 -5.44 -6.01 13.15
CA GLU A 379 -3.98 -5.88 13.09
C GLU A 379 -3.35 -6.44 11.80
N PHE A 380 -4.10 -7.23 11.02
CA PHE A 380 -3.64 -7.85 9.78
C PHE A 380 -4.11 -7.11 8.51
N ALA A 381 -4.73 -5.93 8.64
CA ALA A 381 -5.27 -5.18 7.50
C ALA A 381 -4.22 -4.83 6.43
N THR A 382 -2.96 -4.68 6.82
CA THR A 382 -1.83 -4.38 5.92
C THR A 382 -0.95 -5.59 5.62
N ALA A 383 -1.38 -6.81 5.99
CA ALA A 383 -0.63 -8.01 5.71
C ALA A 383 -0.59 -8.32 4.19
N ARG A 384 0.55 -8.84 3.72
CA ARG A 384 0.86 -9.04 2.30
C ARG A 384 -0.01 -10.08 1.60
N ILE A 385 -0.44 -11.10 2.32
CA ILE A 385 -1.17 -12.24 1.78
C ILE A 385 -2.39 -12.48 2.67
N THR A 386 -3.57 -12.05 2.20
CA THR A 386 -4.86 -12.19 2.89
C THR A 386 -5.98 -12.32 1.87
N GLU A 387 -7.14 -12.85 2.28
CA GLU A 387 -8.34 -12.89 1.44
C GLU A 387 -8.66 -11.51 0.87
N ASN A 388 -8.59 -10.44 1.68
CA ASN A 388 -8.85 -9.08 1.21
C ASN A 388 -7.85 -8.60 0.14
N GLN A 389 -6.59 -9.04 0.17
CA GLN A 389 -5.64 -8.76 -0.92
C GLN A 389 -6.05 -9.47 -2.22
N PHE A 390 -6.53 -10.72 -2.14
CA PHE A 390 -7.11 -11.41 -3.31
C PHE A 390 -8.37 -10.72 -3.82
N ARG A 391 -9.30 -10.37 -2.92
CA ARG A 391 -10.54 -9.68 -3.30
C ARG A 391 -10.23 -8.35 -3.98
N ALA A 392 -9.29 -7.56 -3.45
CA ALA A 392 -8.81 -6.34 -4.07
C ALA A 392 -8.24 -6.57 -5.48
N ALA A 393 -7.39 -7.59 -5.64
CA ALA A 393 -6.75 -7.90 -6.93
C ALA A 393 -7.76 -8.24 -8.03
N PHE A 394 -8.92 -8.80 -7.67
CA PHE A 394 -9.99 -9.17 -8.61
C PHE A 394 -11.17 -8.20 -8.62
N GLY A 395 -11.05 -7.04 -7.98
CA GLY A 395 -12.14 -6.04 -7.93
C GLY A 395 -13.39 -6.51 -7.17
N LEU A 396 -13.25 -7.49 -6.26
CA LEU A 396 -14.33 -8.00 -5.44
C LEU A 396 -14.52 -7.13 -4.18
N PRO A 397 -15.77 -6.96 -3.68
CA PRO A 397 -16.03 -6.21 -2.45
C PRO A 397 -15.23 -6.79 -1.28
N LEU A 398 -14.44 -5.98 -0.57
CA LEU A 398 -13.65 -6.46 0.58
C LEU A 398 -14.55 -6.98 1.69
N ARG A 399 -14.07 -7.98 2.44
CA ARG A 399 -14.74 -8.48 3.62
C ARG A 399 -14.46 -7.52 4.79
N PRO A 400 -15.48 -6.87 5.37
CA PRO A 400 -15.28 -5.87 6.42
C PRO A 400 -15.24 -6.48 7.83
N VAL A 401 -15.76 -7.69 7.99
CA VAL A 401 -15.90 -8.40 9.27
C VAL A 401 -15.77 -9.91 9.07
N TYR A 402 -15.37 -10.62 10.12
CA TYR A 402 -15.41 -12.08 10.12
C TYR A 402 -16.81 -12.59 10.47
#